data_AF-A0A180GQ19-F1
#
_entry.id   AF-A0A180GQ19-F1
#
_cell.length_a   1.000
_cell.length_b   1.000
_cell.length_c   1.000
_cell.angle_alpha   90.00
_cell.angle_beta   90.00
_cell.angle_gamma   90.00
#
_symmetry.space_group_name_H-M   'P 1'
#
loop_
_entity.id
_entity.type
_entity.pdbx_description
1 polymer ?
#
loop_
_entity_poly.entity_id
_entity_poly.type
_entity_poly.pdbx_seq_one_letter_code
_entity_poly.pdbx_strand_id
1 'polypeptide(L)'
;MSCPDTLCRFDFHKKSGWGLLQHQGFHDHQWPSSKKPDRLAKKDLMERIQANPKASALQLKIGQSSGPGQPSSSVVNIHESLGNSDRLRHLQRQILQQINFSSGSGGDNNKFMLEFFEWQQNGLDVISMACNQGQEHITFQTDWVSQRLLDCGEQGSKLYSGGLISDVTYWFFATGYLLTTSMYCDDINQWIPVQLSWIRGLGESYYTIHFTILFRQFMIPSLLPHKRESMAMSVVDFSKAQQKGFIAAYMDVFGETNLNKAMQKLKGCREHFRQLVTRVKRNRAVIMPDEQSLFESKCLELLQPDKPEGPTHDKKIDKMRRRFPKIKAWLDWWTMADVKAMLFPSRRKMLVGTSSDGDDRLPSTTNAQESMHRVYYMFSTGKKTMLGGFSKLFAFVKALEFDYSLTMRGVPI
;
A
#
# COMPACT_ATOMS: atom_id res chain seq x y z
N MET A 1 6.80 48.84 -24.47
CA MET A 1 7.78 49.86 -24.06
C MET A 1 9.06 49.57 -24.80
N SER A 2 9.66 50.57 -25.43
CA SER A 2 10.95 50.42 -26.09
C SER A 2 12.03 50.49 -25.02
N CYS A 3 13.01 49.58 -25.06
CA CYS A 3 14.16 49.55 -24.15
C CYS A 3 15.43 49.85 -24.96
N PRO A 4 15.69 51.12 -25.31
CA PRO A 4 16.73 51.47 -26.28
C PRO A 4 18.15 51.19 -25.76
N ASP A 5 18.36 51.22 -24.45
CA ASP A 5 19.69 51.10 -23.81
C ASP A 5 19.98 49.69 -23.23
N THR A 6 19.23 48.68 -23.66
CA THR A 6 19.41 47.29 -23.20
C THR A 6 19.62 46.33 -24.36
N LEU A 7 20.62 45.45 -24.22
CA LEU A 7 20.94 44.38 -25.15
C LEU A 7 20.73 43.04 -24.44
N CYS A 8 20.00 42.13 -25.09
CA CYS A 8 19.79 40.77 -24.60
C CYS A 8 20.13 39.77 -25.70
N ARG A 9 20.97 38.78 -25.37
CA ARG A 9 21.40 37.72 -26.28
C ARG A 9 21.23 36.36 -25.61
N PHE A 10 20.78 35.38 -26.39
CA PHE A 10 20.77 33.97 -26.01
C PHE A 10 21.73 33.19 -26.89
N ASP A 11 22.69 32.50 -26.27
CA ASP A 11 23.58 31.57 -26.95
C ASP A 11 23.24 30.13 -26.55
N PHE A 12 22.92 29.30 -27.53
CA PHE A 12 22.53 27.90 -27.30
C PHE A 12 23.68 26.96 -27.64
N HIS A 13 24.12 26.18 -26.65
CA HIS A 13 25.10 25.13 -26.86
C HIS A 13 24.41 23.86 -27.36
N LYS A 14 24.44 23.65 -28.69
CA LYS A 14 23.71 22.58 -29.39
C LYS A 14 23.95 21.16 -28.83
N LYS A 15 25.14 20.86 -28.32
CA LYS A 15 25.48 19.50 -27.84
C LYS A 15 24.92 19.18 -26.46
N SER A 16 24.86 20.16 -25.55
CA SER A 16 24.43 19.90 -24.16
C SER A 16 23.00 20.39 -23.89
N GLY A 17 22.40 21.15 -24.82
CA GLY A 17 21.06 21.73 -24.66
C GLY A 17 21.00 22.93 -23.72
N TRP A 18 22.13 23.37 -23.17
CA TRP A 18 22.20 24.54 -22.29
C TRP A 18 22.13 25.84 -23.09
N GLY A 19 21.41 26.82 -22.57
CA GLY A 19 21.35 28.18 -23.10
C GLY A 19 22.00 29.17 -22.12
N LEU A 20 22.88 30.04 -22.62
CA LEU A 20 23.45 31.16 -21.88
C LEU A 20 22.67 32.43 -22.24
N LEU A 21 22.05 33.06 -21.25
CA LEU A 21 21.46 34.39 -21.37
C LEU A 21 22.53 35.43 -20.99
N GLN A 22 22.83 36.35 -21.89
CA GLN A 22 23.65 37.52 -21.61
C GLN A 22 22.78 38.78 -21.74
N HIS A 23 22.82 39.61 -20.70
CA HIS A 23 22.11 40.89 -20.66
C HIS A 23 23.11 42.00 -20.34
N GLN A 24 23.04 43.10 -21.08
CA GLN A 24 23.85 44.30 -20.87
C GLN A 24 22.98 45.55 -20.97
N GLY A 25 23.18 46.51 -20.07
CA GLY A 25 22.43 47.76 -20.01
C GLY A 25 21.52 47.85 -18.78
N PHE A 26 20.80 48.97 -18.68
CA PHE A 26 19.92 49.29 -17.55
C PHE A 26 18.48 49.55 -18.03
N HIS A 27 17.50 48.99 -17.33
CA HIS A 27 16.09 49.23 -17.60
C HIS A 27 15.62 50.49 -16.86
N ASP A 28 15.46 51.60 -17.58
CA ASP A 28 14.85 52.85 -17.07
C ASP A 28 13.38 52.99 -17.51
N HIS A 29 12.59 51.96 -17.20
CA HIS A 29 11.15 51.99 -17.36
C HIS A 29 10.51 51.19 -16.24
N GLN A 30 9.22 51.45 -16.00
CA GLN A 30 8.47 50.62 -15.07
C GLN A 30 8.49 49.16 -15.53
N TRP A 31 8.79 48.24 -14.61
CA TRP A 31 8.79 46.82 -14.90
C TRP A 31 7.43 46.41 -15.47
N PRO A 32 7.40 45.74 -16.63
CA PRO A 32 6.14 45.26 -17.17
C PRO A 32 5.55 44.24 -16.20
N SER A 33 4.26 44.38 -15.92
CA SER A 33 3.55 43.44 -15.06
C SER A 33 3.67 42.01 -15.60
N SER A 34 3.93 41.07 -14.71
CA SER A 34 4.12 39.66 -15.09
C SER A 34 2.93 39.17 -15.92
N LYS A 35 3.24 38.48 -17.02
CA LYS A 35 2.20 37.87 -17.88
C LYS A 35 1.39 36.79 -17.14
N LYS A 36 1.89 36.28 -16.02
CA LYS A 36 1.24 35.21 -15.24
C LYS A 36 1.19 35.60 -13.76
N PRO A 37 0.10 35.27 -13.04
CA PRO A 37 0.06 35.49 -11.60
C PRO A 37 1.12 34.61 -10.92
N ASP A 38 1.80 35.19 -9.95
CA ASP A 38 2.75 34.48 -9.09
C ASP A 38 2.02 33.50 -8.15
N ARG A 39 2.79 32.82 -7.29
CA ARG A 39 2.24 31.81 -6.37
C ARG A 39 1.32 32.41 -5.30
N LEU A 40 1.57 33.63 -4.85
CA LEU A 40 0.77 34.30 -3.82
C LEU A 40 -0.56 34.77 -4.43
N ALA A 41 -0.52 35.43 -5.58
CA ALA A 41 -1.71 35.84 -6.32
C ALA A 41 -2.63 34.66 -6.71
N LYS A 42 -2.05 33.48 -7.00
CA LYS A 42 -2.84 32.26 -7.24
C LYS A 42 -3.53 31.75 -5.97
N LYS A 43 -2.88 31.89 -4.80
CA LYS A 43 -3.46 31.50 -3.52
C LYS A 43 -4.63 32.41 -3.15
N ASP A 44 -4.46 33.73 -3.29
CA ASP A 44 -5.51 34.71 -3.03
C ASP A 44 -6.71 34.53 -3.98
N LEU A 45 -6.43 34.21 -5.26
CA LEU A 45 -7.48 33.85 -6.23
C LEU A 45 -8.24 32.58 -5.81
N MET A 46 -7.54 31.57 -5.29
CA MET A 46 -8.14 30.34 -4.80
C MET A 46 -9.07 30.60 -3.61
N GLU A 47 -8.65 31.40 -2.63
CA GLU A 47 -9.47 31.81 -1.50
C GLU A 47 -10.74 32.56 -1.96
N ARG A 48 -10.60 33.45 -2.96
CA ARG A 48 -11.75 34.17 -3.54
C ARG A 48 -12.75 33.25 -4.24
N ILE A 49 -12.26 32.24 -4.96
CA ILE A 49 -13.12 31.26 -5.65
C ILE A 49 -13.77 30.32 -4.63
N GLN A 50 -13.07 29.93 -3.56
CA GLN A 50 -13.65 29.12 -2.49
C GLN A 50 -14.78 29.85 -1.75
N ALA A 51 -14.65 31.16 -1.53
CA ALA A 51 -15.69 31.97 -0.91
C ALA A 51 -16.96 32.12 -1.77
N ASN A 52 -16.84 32.01 -3.10
CA ASN A 52 -17.99 32.02 -4.02
C ASN A 52 -17.77 31.10 -5.23
N PRO A 53 -17.93 29.77 -5.08
CA PRO A 53 -17.60 28.80 -6.13
C PRO A 53 -18.48 28.90 -7.38
N LYS A 54 -19.66 29.50 -7.25
CA LYS A 54 -20.64 29.64 -8.34
C LYS A 54 -20.45 30.91 -9.18
N ALA A 55 -19.62 31.86 -8.72
CA ALA A 55 -19.37 33.08 -9.47
C ALA A 55 -18.69 32.77 -10.81
N SER A 56 -19.13 33.36 -11.91
CA SER A 56 -18.44 33.24 -13.20
C SER A 56 -17.14 34.05 -13.22
N ALA A 57 -16.20 33.72 -14.11
CA ALA A 57 -15.00 34.53 -14.34
C ALA A 57 -15.32 36.02 -14.57
N LEU A 58 -16.42 36.32 -15.25
CA LEU A 58 -16.85 37.70 -15.47
C LEU A 58 -17.31 38.36 -14.16
N GLN A 59 -18.08 37.66 -13.32
CA GLN A 59 -18.51 38.15 -12.02
C GLN A 59 -17.33 38.35 -11.06
N LEU A 60 -16.33 37.46 -11.08
CA LEU A 60 -15.10 37.61 -10.30
C LEU A 60 -14.27 38.81 -10.76
N LYS A 61 -14.21 39.07 -12.07
CA LYS A 61 -13.53 40.22 -12.67
C LYS A 61 -14.23 41.54 -12.33
N ILE A 62 -15.56 41.57 -12.33
CA ILE A 62 -16.33 42.77 -11.96
C ILE A 62 -16.21 43.01 -10.43
N GLY A 63 -16.24 41.94 -9.64
CA GLY A 63 -16.27 42.01 -8.18
C GLY A 63 -17.64 42.46 -7.64
N GLN A 64 -17.78 42.47 -6.31
CA GLN A 64 -18.92 43.08 -5.63
C GLN A 64 -18.49 44.41 -5.02
N SER A 65 -19.35 45.42 -5.10
CA SER A 65 -19.15 46.71 -4.45
C SER A 65 -19.84 46.71 -3.08
N SER A 66 -19.08 46.92 -2.01
CA SER A 66 -19.61 46.98 -0.63
C SER A 66 -20.12 48.38 -0.22
N GLY A 67 -20.33 49.29 -1.18
CA GLY A 67 -20.79 50.66 -0.96
C GLY A 67 -19.81 51.73 -1.51
N PRO A 68 -20.18 53.03 -1.47
CA PRO A 68 -19.33 54.12 -1.94
C PRO A 68 -18.04 54.21 -1.11
N GLY A 69 -16.88 54.19 -1.79
CA GLY A 69 -15.56 54.37 -1.16
C GLY A 69 -14.88 53.11 -0.62
N GLN A 70 -15.51 51.93 -0.71
CA GLN A 70 -14.90 50.66 -0.28
C GLN A 70 -14.17 49.96 -1.45
N PRO A 71 -13.02 49.31 -1.20
CA PRO A 71 -12.25 48.63 -2.24
C PRO A 71 -13.06 47.50 -2.87
N SER A 72 -13.07 47.48 -4.22
CA SER A 72 -13.83 46.47 -4.95
C SER A 72 -13.25 45.08 -4.70
N SER A 73 -14.13 44.09 -4.64
CA SER A 73 -13.72 42.72 -4.40
C SER A 73 -13.22 42.01 -5.68
N SER A 74 -12.80 42.79 -6.67
CA SER A 74 -12.42 42.30 -7.99
C SER A 74 -11.11 41.51 -7.92
N VAL A 75 -11.05 40.38 -8.60
CA VAL A 75 -9.80 39.60 -8.73
C VAL A 75 -8.72 40.34 -9.54
N VAL A 76 -9.07 41.42 -10.25
CA VAL A 76 -8.09 42.27 -10.94
C VAL A 76 -7.18 42.99 -9.95
N ASN A 77 -7.68 43.26 -8.73
CA ASN A 77 -6.88 43.86 -7.64
C ASN A 77 -5.89 42.87 -7.02
N ILE A 78 -6.05 41.57 -7.25
CA ILE A 78 -5.11 40.53 -6.82
C ILE A 78 -3.89 40.51 -7.75
N HIS A 79 -4.13 40.54 -9.07
CA HIS A 79 -3.06 40.61 -10.06
C HIS A 79 -3.61 41.08 -11.42
N GLU A 80 -2.92 42.02 -12.08
CA GLU A 80 -3.36 42.63 -13.36
C GLU A 80 -3.65 41.60 -14.46
N SER A 81 -2.81 40.56 -14.57
CA SER A 81 -2.99 39.41 -15.48
C SER A 81 -4.37 38.72 -15.41
N LEU A 82 -5.12 38.86 -14.31
CA LEU A 82 -6.48 38.33 -14.11
C LEU A 82 -7.56 39.20 -14.76
N GLY A 83 -7.21 40.40 -15.24
CA GLY A 83 -8.06 41.19 -16.12
C GLY A 83 -8.33 40.52 -17.48
N ASN A 84 -7.49 39.56 -17.89
CA ASN A 84 -7.75 38.73 -19.06
C ASN A 84 -8.80 37.66 -18.75
N SER A 85 -9.97 37.77 -19.37
CA SER A 85 -11.12 36.90 -19.09
C SER A 85 -10.89 35.43 -19.46
N ASP A 86 -10.15 35.14 -20.51
CA ASP A 86 -9.85 33.76 -20.92
C ASP A 86 -8.87 33.10 -19.96
N ARG A 87 -7.83 33.84 -19.55
CA ARG A 87 -6.88 33.37 -18.54
C ARG A 87 -7.56 33.15 -17.19
N LEU A 88 -8.40 34.09 -16.76
CA LEU A 88 -9.16 33.97 -15.53
C LEU A 88 -10.09 32.75 -15.59
N ARG A 89 -10.78 32.52 -16.72
CA ARG A 89 -11.61 31.32 -16.92
C ARG A 89 -10.80 30.04 -16.85
N HIS A 90 -9.61 30.00 -17.45
CA HIS A 90 -8.72 28.85 -17.38
C HIS A 90 -8.27 28.55 -15.94
N LEU A 91 -7.78 29.57 -15.23
CA LEU A 91 -7.35 29.42 -13.83
C LEU A 91 -8.52 29.06 -12.91
N GLN A 92 -9.69 29.67 -13.13
CA GLN A 92 -10.90 29.35 -12.39
C GLN A 92 -11.30 27.88 -12.58
N ARG A 93 -11.26 27.35 -13.80
CA ARG A 93 -11.56 25.94 -14.07
C ARG A 93 -10.58 25.01 -13.35
N GLN A 94 -9.28 25.32 -13.37
CA GLN A 94 -8.26 24.53 -12.66
C GLN A 94 -8.50 24.53 -11.14
N ILE A 95 -8.81 25.70 -10.56
CA ILE A 95 -9.08 25.84 -9.12
C ILE A 95 -10.37 25.12 -8.73
N LEU A 96 -11.45 25.27 -9.51
CA LEU A 96 -12.71 24.56 -9.27
C LEU A 96 -12.54 23.04 -9.44
N GLN A 97 -11.73 22.58 -10.39
CA GLN A 97 -11.36 21.18 -10.50
C GLN A 97 -10.67 20.71 -9.22
N GLN A 98 -9.66 21.43 -8.71
CA GLN A 98 -8.96 21.09 -7.46
C GLN A 98 -9.91 21.07 -6.24
N ILE A 99 -10.88 22.00 -6.17
CA ILE A 99 -11.89 22.04 -5.11
C ILE A 99 -12.86 20.86 -5.24
N ASN A 100 -13.28 20.51 -6.45
CA ASN A 100 -14.16 19.37 -6.74
C ASN A 100 -13.44 18.01 -6.61
N PHE A 101 -12.11 17.96 -6.76
CA PHE A 101 -11.29 16.80 -6.37
C PHE A 101 -11.30 16.60 -4.85
N SER A 102 -11.46 17.69 -4.09
CA SER A 102 -11.52 17.67 -2.62
C SER A 102 -12.92 17.39 -2.07
N SER A 103 -13.96 17.64 -2.87
CA SER A 103 -15.38 17.44 -2.52
C SER A 103 -16.04 16.61 -3.61
N GLY A 104 -16.15 15.30 -3.37
CA GLY A 104 -16.67 14.35 -4.34
C GLY A 104 -18.14 14.61 -4.68
N SER A 105 -18.42 15.37 -5.75
CA SER A 105 -19.68 15.28 -6.48
C SER A 105 -19.57 15.85 -7.90
N GLY A 106 -19.80 14.98 -8.89
CA GLY A 106 -20.39 15.34 -10.19
C GLY A 106 -19.43 15.83 -11.27
N GLY A 107 -19.29 15.03 -12.34
CA GLY A 107 -18.86 15.56 -13.64
C GLY A 107 -17.84 14.72 -14.38
N ASP A 108 -18.10 13.42 -14.54
CA ASP A 108 -17.85 12.61 -15.74
C ASP A 108 -18.09 11.14 -15.34
N ASN A 109 -19.19 10.56 -15.83
CA ASN A 109 -19.61 9.19 -15.48
C ASN A 109 -18.55 8.16 -15.91
N ASN A 110 -17.65 8.52 -16.83
CA ASN A 110 -16.56 7.68 -17.30
C ASN A 110 -15.21 8.02 -16.67
N LYS A 111 -15.13 9.03 -15.79
CA LYS A 111 -13.88 9.47 -15.17
C LYS A 111 -13.11 8.32 -14.54
N PHE A 112 -13.83 7.41 -13.87
CA PHE A 112 -13.21 6.23 -13.29
C PHE A 112 -12.54 5.35 -14.35
N MET A 113 -13.22 5.04 -15.45
CA MET A 113 -12.67 4.21 -16.50
C MET A 113 -11.51 4.91 -17.24
N LEU A 114 -11.61 6.22 -17.47
CA LEU A 114 -10.56 7.00 -18.13
C LEU A 114 -9.28 7.06 -17.27
N GLU A 115 -9.40 7.36 -15.98
CA GLU A 115 -8.26 7.35 -15.06
C GLU A 115 -7.69 5.94 -14.90
N PHE A 116 -8.54 4.92 -14.92
CA PHE A 116 -8.10 3.53 -14.88
C PHE A 116 -7.27 3.14 -16.11
N PHE A 117 -7.71 3.53 -17.31
CA PHE A 117 -6.94 3.34 -18.54
C PHE A 117 -5.65 4.15 -18.54
N GLU A 118 -5.66 5.36 -18.00
CA GLU A 118 -4.45 6.17 -17.84
C GLU A 118 -3.45 5.49 -16.90
N TRP A 119 -3.89 4.95 -15.76
CA TRP A 119 -2.99 4.21 -14.87
C TRP A 119 -2.41 2.97 -15.53
N GLN A 120 -3.23 2.23 -16.29
CA GLN A 120 -2.75 1.07 -17.04
C GLN A 120 -1.70 1.46 -18.09
N GLN A 121 -1.91 2.56 -18.82
CA GLN A 121 -0.90 3.10 -19.75
C GLN A 121 0.39 3.54 -19.05
N ASN A 122 0.33 3.89 -17.77
CA ASN A 122 1.47 4.30 -16.96
C ASN A 122 2.08 3.15 -16.12
N GLY A 123 1.63 1.91 -16.33
CA GLY A 123 2.22 0.70 -15.72
C GLY A 123 1.56 0.24 -14.42
N LEU A 124 0.28 0.56 -14.20
CA LEU A 124 -0.57 -0.10 -13.19
C LEU A 124 -1.46 -1.14 -13.87
N ASP A 125 -1.01 -2.39 -13.88
CA ASP A 125 -1.72 -3.48 -14.53
C ASP A 125 -2.80 -4.06 -13.64
N VAL A 126 -4.00 -4.16 -14.19
CA VAL A 126 -5.11 -4.84 -13.53
C VAL A 126 -5.10 -6.28 -13.98
N ILE A 127 -4.55 -7.13 -13.11
CA ILE A 127 -4.37 -8.55 -13.38
C ILE A 127 -5.65 -9.36 -13.10
N SER A 128 -6.62 -8.79 -12.39
CA SER A 128 -7.96 -9.38 -12.25
C SER A 128 -9.02 -8.37 -11.82
N MET A 129 -10.23 -8.53 -12.34
CA MET A 129 -11.38 -7.73 -11.95
C MET A 129 -12.66 -8.54 -12.15
N ALA A 130 -13.56 -8.51 -11.16
CA ALA A 130 -14.92 -9.02 -11.30
C ALA A 130 -15.91 -8.20 -10.49
N CYS A 131 -17.18 -8.21 -10.91
CA CYS A 131 -18.30 -7.55 -10.24
C CYS A 131 -19.45 -8.51 -9.91
N ASN A 132 -19.22 -9.82 -10.07
CA ASN A 132 -20.20 -10.85 -9.71
C ASN A 132 -20.37 -10.91 -8.19
N GLN A 133 -21.59 -11.20 -7.76
CA GLN A 133 -21.93 -11.29 -6.34
C GLN A 133 -21.00 -12.28 -5.61
N GLY A 134 -20.35 -11.82 -4.53
CA GLY A 134 -19.43 -12.65 -3.74
C GLY A 134 -18.03 -12.81 -4.33
N GLN A 135 -17.76 -12.15 -5.47
CA GLN A 135 -16.48 -12.14 -6.17
C GLN A 135 -16.04 -10.73 -6.55
N GLU A 136 -16.67 -9.69 -6.01
CA GLU A 136 -16.37 -8.31 -6.36
C GLU A 136 -14.96 -7.93 -5.87
N HIS A 137 -14.05 -7.75 -6.83
CA HIS A 137 -12.65 -7.44 -6.56
C HIS A 137 -12.02 -6.69 -7.73
N ILE A 138 -10.96 -5.96 -7.41
CA ILE A 138 -10.02 -5.39 -8.38
C ILE A 138 -8.62 -5.67 -7.83
N THR A 139 -7.84 -6.46 -8.56
CA THR A 139 -6.46 -6.82 -8.21
C THR A 139 -5.52 -6.21 -9.23
N PHE A 140 -4.48 -5.55 -8.73
CA PHE A 140 -3.53 -4.84 -9.56
C PHE A 140 -2.09 -5.00 -9.05
N GLN A 141 -1.16 -4.73 -9.96
CA GLN A 141 0.28 -4.85 -9.79
C GLN A 141 0.96 -3.86 -10.75
N THR A 142 2.24 -3.56 -10.57
CA THR A 142 3.04 -2.88 -11.61
C THR A 142 4.03 -3.87 -12.21
N ASP A 143 4.52 -3.58 -13.42
CA ASP A 143 5.57 -4.39 -14.07
C ASP A 143 6.76 -4.64 -13.15
N TRP A 144 7.26 -3.57 -12.49
CA TRP A 144 8.38 -3.68 -11.56
C TRP A 144 8.08 -4.67 -10.42
N VAL A 145 6.89 -4.57 -9.83
CA VAL A 145 6.47 -5.48 -8.77
C VAL A 145 6.36 -6.92 -9.26
N SER A 146 5.80 -7.14 -10.45
CA SER A 146 5.71 -8.46 -11.07
C SER A 146 7.09 -9.07 -11.30
N GLN A 147 8.04 -8.27 -11.80
CA GLN A 147 9.43 -8.68 -11.96
C GLN A 147 10.09 -9.03 -10.63
N ARG A 148 9.90 -8.21 -9.58
CA ARG A 148 10.44 -8.51 -8.23
C ARG A 148 9.86 -9.80 -7.66
N LEU A 149 8.56 -10.05 -7.84
CA LEU A 149 7.90 -11.28 -7.36
C LEU A 149 8.49 -12.55 -7.99
N LEU A 150 8.92 -12.46 -9.24
CA LEU A 150 9.49 -13.57 -10.01
C LEU A 150 11.03 -13.55 -10.05
N ASP A 151 11.66 -12.58 -9.38
CA ASP A 151 13.09 -12.39 -9.51
C ASP A 151 13.86 -13.57 -8.91
N CYS A 152 14.87 -14.01 -9.66
CA CYS A 152 15.87 -14.95 -9.19
C CYS A 152 17.08 -14.09 -8.85
N GLY A 153 17.47 -14.00 -7.57
CA GLY A 153 18.60 -13.16 -7.16
C GLY A 153 19.89 -13.45 -7.96
N GLU A 154 20.92 -12.61 -7.82
CA GLU A 154 22.13 -12.52 -8.67
C GLU A 154 22.80 -13.85 -9.10
N GLN A 155 22.60 -14.95 -8.37
CA GLN A 155 23.10 -16.28 -8.71
C GLN A 155 22.16 -17.12 -9.61
N GLY A 156 21.07 -16.55 -10.15
CA GLY A 156 20.20 -17.12 -11.18
C GLY A 156 19.47 -18.44 -10.83
N SER A 157 19.70 -19.00 -9.64
CA SER A 157 19.28 -20.37 -9.30
C SER A 157 18.28 -20.45 -8.15
N LYS A 158 18.22 -19.42 -7.30
CA LYS A 158 17.42 -19.39 -6.08
C LYS A 158 16.31 -18.32 -6.17
N LEU A 159 15.09 -18.80 -6.33
CA LEU A 159 13.88 -17.98 -6.22
C LEU A 159 13.72 -17.47 -4.79
N TYR A 160 12.95 -16.37 -4.65
CA TYR A 160 12.56 -15.86 -3.34
C TYR A 160 11.99 -16.98 -2.46
N SER A 161 12.60 -17.15 -1.29
CA SER A 161 12.22 -18.18 -0.30
C SER A 161 11.85 -17.60 1.06
N GLY A 162 11.86 -16.27 1.17
CA GLY A 162 11.52 -15.53 2.39
C GLY A 162 10.03 -15.47 2.70
N GLY A 163 9.17 -16.18 1.97
CA GLY A 163 7.74 -16.25 2.26
C GLY A 163 6.95 -14.99 1.95
N LEU A 164 5.77 -15.17 1.37
CA LEU A 164 4.85 -14.06 1.13
C LEU A 164 4.02 -13.76 2.35
N ILE A 165 3.63 -12.52 2.52
CA ILE A 165 2.97 -12.06 3.73
C ILE A 165 1.67 -11.34 3.34
N SER A 166 0.50 -11.86 3.72
CA SER A 166 -0.82 -11.33 3.29
C SER A 166 -1.71 -10.86 4.44
N ASP A 167 -2.20 -9.61 4.41
CA ASP A 167 -3.07 -9.02 5.46
C ASP A 167 -4.04 -7.98 4.87
N VAL A 168 -5.13 -7.75 5.59
CA VAL A 168 -6.24 -6.86 5.23
C VAL A 168 -6.21 -5.57 6.04
N THR A 169 -6.15 -4.44 5.33
CA THR A 169 -6.37 -3.11 5.89
C THR A 169 -7.84 -2.68 5.76
N TYR A 170 -8.49 -2.49 6.91
CA TYR A 170 -9.91 -2.13 7.01
C TYR A 170 -10.21 -0.64 6.81
N TRP A 171 -9.21 0.20 7.07
CA TRP A 171 -9.40 1.64 7.19
C TRP A 171 -9.11 2.41 5.90
N PHE A 172 -8.39 1.81 4.97
CA PHE A 172 -7.83 2.53 3.83
C PHE A 172 -8.91 3.05 2.87
N PHE A 173 -9.86 2.20 2.50
CA PHE A 173 -11.00 2.54 1.64
C PHE A 173 -12.25 2.89 2.44
N ALA A 174 -13.10 3.76 1.89
CA ALA A 174 -14.41 4.08 2.47
C ALA A 174 -15.38 2.90 2.38
N THR A 175 -15.23 2.08 1.34
CA THR A 175 -16.04 0.90 1.08
C THR A 175 -15.16 -0.24 0.61
N GLY A 176 -15.39 -1.45 1.13
CA GLY A 176 -14.53 -2.61 0.89
C GLY A 176 -13.23 -2.53 1.68
N TYR A 177 -12.30 -3.41 1.35
CA TYR A 177 -11.07 -3.65 2.09
C TYR A 177 -9.87 -3.70 1.15
N LEU A 178 -8.71 -3.28 1.64
CA LEU A 178 -7.43 -3.47 0.94
C LEU A 178 -6.80 -4.77 1.45
N LEU A 179 -6.67 -5.78 0.59
CA LEU A 179 -5.88 -6.98 0.86
C LEU A 179 -4.54 -6.85 0.12
N THR A 180 -3.46 -6.86 0.89
CA THR A 180 -2.10 -6.72 0.38
C THR A 180 -1.34 -8.02 0.63
N THR A 181 -0.69 -8.54 -0.40
CA THR A 181 0.42 -9.50 -0.24
C THR A 181 1.73 -8.76 -0.47
N SER A 182 2.71 -8.97 0.41
CA SER A 182 4.02 -8.32 0.41
C SER A 182 5.15 -9.34 0.44
N MET A 183 6.31 -8.92 -0.08
CA MET A 183 7.58 -9.63 0.04
C MET A 183 8.66 -8.68 0.56
N TYR A 184 9.72 -9.24 1.14
CA TYR A 184 10.90 -8.45 1.49
C TYR A 184 11.81 -8.31 0.27
N CYS A 185 12.21 -7.07 -0.03
CA CYS A 185 13.17 -6.75 -1.09
C CYS A 185 14.53 -6.47 -0.45
N ASP A 186 15.47 -7.39 -0.60
CA ASP A 186 16.83 -7.27 -0.05
C ASP A 186 17.58 -6.07 -0.64
N ASP A 187 17.33 -5.77 -1.92
CA ASP A 187 18.01 -4.68 -2.64
C ASP A 187 17.82 -3.32 -1.97
N ILE A 188 16.58 -3.00 -1.56
CA ILE A 188 16.23 -1.74 -0.87
C ILE A 188 16.03 -1.90 0.64
N ASN A 189 16.26 -3.10 1.18
CA ASN A 189 16.04 -3.45 2.59
C ASN A 189 14.65 -3.07 3.13
N GLN A 190 13.61 -3.25 2.31
CA GLN A 190 12.25 -2.86 2.66
C GLN A 190 11.23 -3.89 2.19
N TRP A 191 10.08 -3.90 2.88
CA TRP A 191 8.92 -4.67 2.45
C TRP A 191 8.19 -3.94 1.34
N ILE A 192 7.95 -4.65 0.25
CA ILE A 192 7.26 -4.12 -0.92
C ILE A 192 5.95 -4.89 -1.13
N PRO A 193 4.87 -4.22 -1.56
CA PRO A 193 3.67 -4.93 -1.97
C PRO A 193 3.93 -5.68 -3.28
N VAL A 194 3.58 -6.96 -3.32
CA VAL A 194 3.63 -7.78 -4.54
C VAL A 194 2.30 -7.95 -5.24
N GLN A 195 1.21 -7.82 -4.49
CA GLN A 195 -0.14 -7.87 -5.03
C GLN A 195 -1.06 -7.04 -4.17
N LEU A 196 -1.79 -6.11 -4.78
CA LEU A 196 -2.75 -5.25 -4.10
C LEU A 196 -4.14 -5.57 -4.62
N SER A 197 -5.11 -5.74 -3.71
CA SER A 197 -6.48 -6.04 -4.08
C SER A 197 -7.45 -5.22 -3.29
N TRP A 198 -8.35 -4.55 -3.98
CA TRP A 198 -9.60 -4.13 -3.37
C TRP A 198 -10.58 -5.29 -3.41
N ILE A 199 -11.14 -5.65 -2.25
CA ILE A 199 -12.16 -6.70 -2.10
C ILE A 199 -13.39 -6.14 -1.41
N ARG A 200 -14.58 -6.57 -1.85
CA ARG A 200 -15.84 -6.07 -1.29
C ARG A 200 -16.17 -6.63 0.09
N GLY A 201 -15.75 -7.86 0.38
CA GLY A 201 -16.06 -8.56 1.62
C GLY A 201 -14.87 -9.37 2.16
N LEU A 202 -15.09 -10.00 3.31
CA LEU A 202 -14.09 -10.82 4.04
C LEU A 202 -14.47 -12.31 4.10
N GLY A 203 -15.36 -12.72 3.20
CA GLY A 203 -15.69 -14.13 3.01
C GLY A 203 -14.52 -14.92 2.44
N GLU A 204 -14.57 -16.24 2.60
CA GLU A 204 -13.58 -17.18 2.07
C GLU A 204 -13.33 -16.98 0.57
N SER A 205 -14.38 -16.71 -0.22
CA SER A 205 -14.30 -16.52 -1.67
C SER A 205 -13.35 -15.39 -2.08
N TYR A 206 -13.35 -14.25 -1.37
CA TYR A 206 -12.48 -13.12 -1.71
C TYR A 206 -11.00 -13.44 -1.47
N TYR A 207 -10.71 -14.20 -0.41
CA TYR A 207 -9.35 -14.68 -0.16
C TYR A 207 -8.92 -15.73 -1.19
N THR A 208 -9.82 -16.67 -1.53
CA THR A 208 -9.57 -17.64 -2.61
C THR A 208 -9.19 -16.92 -3.90
N ILE A 209 -9.96 -15.91 -4.30
CA ILE A 209 -9.67 -15.12 -5.51
C ILE A 209 -8.28 -14.50 -5.44
N HIS A 210 -7.96 -13.78 -4.37
CA HIS A 210 -6.66 -13.12 -4.22
C HIS A 210 -5.50 -14.12 -4.33
N PHE A 211 -5.58 -15.25 -3.62
CA PHE A 211 -4.53 -16.26 -3.65
C PHE A 211 -4.48 -17.02 -4.98
N THR A 212 -5.61 -17.29 -5.63
CA THR A 212 -5.64 -17.91 -6.95
C THR A 212 -4.94 -17.03 -7.98
N ILE A 213 -5.19 -15.71 -7.97
CA ILE A 213 -4.50 -14.75 -8.85
C ILE A 213 -3.00 -14.76 -8.57
N LEU A 214 -2.60 -14.76 -7.30
CA LEU A 214 -1.20 -14.80 -6.89
C LEU A 214 -0.51 -16.09 -7.38
N PHE A 215 -1.09 -17.26 -7.13
CA PHE A 215 -0.49 -18.54 -7.48
C PHE A 215 -0.41 -18.78 -8.99
N ARG A 216 -1.38 -18.28 -9.76
CA ARG A 216 -1.34 -18.37 -11.22
C ARG A 216 -0.12 -17.65 -11.80
N GLN A 217 0.37 -16.59 -11.16
CA GLN A 217 1.61 -15.92 -11.58
C GLN A 217 2.84 -16.83 -11.44
N PHE A 218 2.80 -17.85 -10.57
CA PHE A 218 3.90 -18.82 -10.40
C PHE A 218 3.86 -19.96 -11.41
N MET A 219 2.79 -20.09 -12.21
CA MET A 219 2.59 -21.18 -13.16
C MET A 219 3.38 -20.98 -14.46
N ILE A 220 4.67 -20.64 -14.31
CA ILE A 220 5.60 -20.42 -15.41
C ILE A 220 6.13 -21.78 -15.88
N PRO A 221 5.95 -22.17 -17.16
CA PRO A 221 6.33 -23.48 -17.67
C PRO A 221 7.80 -23.86 -17.40
N SER A 222 8.71 -22.89 -17.43
CA SER A 222 10.14 -23.09 -17.18
C SER A 222 10.51 -23.38 -15.72
N LEU A 223 9.63 -23.07 -14.75
CA LEU A 223 9.89 -23.36 -13.35
C LEU A 223 9.52 -24.81 -13.00
N LEU A 224 10.37 -25.47 -12.23
CA LEU A 224 10.08 -26.81 -11.71
C LEU A 224 8.91 -26.80 -10.72
N PRO A 225 8.08 -27.86 -10.63
CA PRO A 225 6.91 -27.89 -9.75
C PRO A 225 7.21 -27.53 -8.29
N HIS A 226 8.27 -28.10 -7.71
CA HIS A 226 8.65 -27.82 -6.33
C HIS A 226 9.07 -26.36 -6.10
N LYS A 227 9.62 -25.69 -7.13
CA LYS A 227 9.96 -24.26 -7.08
C LYS A 227 8.68 -23.42 -7.01
N ARG A 228 7.69 -23.71 -7.86
CA ARG A 228 6.37 -23.04 -7.84
C ARG A 228 5.67 -23.23 -6.49
N GLU A 229 5.68 -24.45 -5.95
CA GLU A 229 5.11 -24.72 -4.63
C GLU A 229 5.86 -24.02 -3.49
N SER A 230 7.16 -23.78 -3.62
CA SER A 230 7.96 -23.05 -2.63
C SER A 230 7.64 -21.56 -2.63
N MET A 231 7.36 -20.97 -3.78
CA MET A 231 6.96 -19.55 -3.89
C MET A 231 5.60 -19.27 -3.26
N ALA A 232 4.71 -20.26 -3.27
CA ALA A 232 3.38 -20.15 -2.66
C ALA A 232 3.40 -20.13 -1.12
N MET A 233 4.53 -20.42 -0.47
CA MET A 233 4.61 -20.40 0.98
C MET A 233 4.28 -19.01 1.54
N SER A 234 3.30 -18.95 2.44
CA SER A 234 2.79 -17.68 2.94
C SER A 234 2.64 -17.64 4.45
N VAL A 235 2.92 -16.48 5.02
CA VAL A 235 2.57 -16.10 6.38
C VAL A 235 1.23 -15.36 6.32
N VAL A 236 0.26 -15.86 7.08
CA VAL A 236 -1.09 -15.29 7.12
C VAL A 236 -1.53 -15.05 8.56
N ASP A 237 -2.58 -14.24 8.69
CA ASP A 237 -3.24 -14.03 9.96
C ASP A 237 -4.06 -15.27 10.34
N PHE A 238 -4.48 -15.32 11.59
CA PHE A 238 -5.31 -16.42 12.09
C PHE A 238 -6.79 -16.32 11.69
N SER A 239 -7.10 -15.58 10.62
CA SER A 239 -8.45 -15.50 10.07
C SER A 239 -8.80 -16.84 9.42
N LYS A 240 -9.87 -17.48 9.92
CA LYS A 240 -10.37 -18.75 9.36
C LYS A 240 -10.75 -18.61 7.89
N ALA A 241 -11.33 -17.49 7.49
CA ALA A 241 -11.70 -17.23 6.09
C ALA A 241 -10.46 -17.11 5.20
N GLN A 242 -9.41 -16.45 5.67
CA GLN A 242 -8.15 -16.32 4.93
C GLN A 242 -7.43 -17.67 4.80
N GLN A 243 -7.35 -18.43 5.89
CA GLN A 243 -6.75 -19.76 5.89
C GLN A 243 -7.47 -20.69 4.91
N LYS A 244 -8.80 -20.76 4.97
CA LYS A 244 -9.58 -21.58 4.03
C LYS A 244 -9.44 -21.09 2.59
N GLY A 245 -9.48 -19.78 2.38
CA GLY A 245 -9.34 -19.19 1.06
C GLY A 245 -8.00 -19.54 0.41
N PHE A 246 -6.91 -19.46 1.19
CA PHE A 246 -5.58 -19.91 0.75
C PHE A 246 -5.57 -21.39 0.39
N ILE A 247 -6.09 -22.26 1.26
CA ILE A 247 -6.11 -23.72 1.03
C ILE A 247 -6.88 -24.04 -0.24
N ALA A 248 -8.06 -23.45 -0.42
CA ALA A 248 -8.89 -23.63 -1.62
C ALA A 248 -8.14 -23.18 -2.89
N ALA A 249 -7.52 -22.00 -2.86
CA ALA A 249 -6.75 -21.49 -4.00
C ALA A 249 -5.53 -22.36 -4.33
N TYR A 250 -4.83 -22.85 -3.31
CA TYR A 250 -3.65 -23.69 -3.49
C TYR A 250 -4.03 -25.04 -4.10
N MET A 251 -5.07 -25.67 -3.57
CA MET A 251 -5.58 -26.94 -4.08
C MET A 251 -6.04 -26.83 -5.54
N ASP A 252 -6.76 -25.75 -5.87
CA ASP A 252 -7.21 -25.47 -7.25
C ASP A 252 -6.04 -25.25 -8.22
N VAL A 253 -5.14 -24.31 -7.91
CA VAL A 253 -4.08 -23.90 -8.86
C VAL A 253 -2.99 -24.98 -9.02
N PHE A 254 -2.65 -25.69 -7.95
CA PHE A 254 -1.60 -26.72 -7.99
C PHE A 254 -2.16 -28.14 -8.23
N GLY A 255 -3.48 -28.32 -8.33
CA GLY A 255 -4.11 -29.63 -8.47
C GLY A 255 -3.87 -30.54 -7.26
N GLU A 256 -3.70 -29.96 -6.07
CA GLU A 256 -3.42 -30.70 -4.84
C GLU A 256 -4.72 -31.20 -4.20
N THR A 257 -4.77 -32.49 -3.86
CA THR A 257 -5.95 -33.11 -3.23
C THR A 257 -5.78 -33.27 -1.72
N ASN A 258 -4.55 -33.19 -1.22
CA ASN A 258 -4.23 -33.32 0.19
C ASN A 258 -4.26 -31.96 0.91
N LEU A 259 -5.33 -31.75 1.68
CA LEU A 259 -5.50 -30.56 2.52
C LEU A 259 -4.31 -30.32 3.47
N ASN A 260 -3.69 -31.38 4.01
CA ASN A 260 -2.54 -31.23 4.90
C ASN A 260 -1.31 -30.68 4.17
N LYS A 261 -1.13 -31.01 2.88
CA LYS A 261 -0.01 -30.49 2.09
C LYS A 261 -0.21 -29.00 1.79
N ALA A 262 -1.43 -28.56 1.49
CA ALA A 262 -1.76 -27.15 1.36
C ALA A 262 -1.55 -26.39 2.69
N MET A 263 -2.01 -26.96 3.81
CA MET A 263 -1.83 -26.38 5.14
C MET A 263 -0.35 -26.23 5.54
N GLN A 264 0.53 -27.15 5.13
CA GLN A 264 1.96 -27.06 5.44
C GLN A 264 2.63 -25.84 4.78
N LYS A 265 2.05 -25.29 3.71
CA LYS A 265 2.55 -24.07 3.04
C LYS A 265 2.17 -22.78 3.77
N LEU A 266 1.25 -22.87 4.73
CA LEU A 266 0.88 -21.74 5.59
C LEU A 266 1.72 -21.70 6.86
N LYS A 267 2.07 -20.49 7.27
CA LYS A 267 2.64 -20.17 8.58
C LYS A 267 1.80 -19.09 9.25
N GLY A 268 1.65 -19.19 10.56
CA GLY A 268 0.89 -18.23 11.35
C GLY A 268 1.81 -17.13 11.83
N CYS A 269 1.33 -15.89 11.79
CA CYS A 269 2.08 -14.74 12.28
C CYS A 269 2.35 -14.83 13.81
N ARG A 270 3.62 -14.92 14.23
CA ARG A 270 3.96 -14.94 15.67
C ARG A 270 3.72 -13.61 16.36
N GLU A 271 3.80 -12.48 15.65
CA GLU A 271 3.51 -11.17 16.25
C GLU A 271 2.03 -11.00 16.57
N HIS A 272 1.12 -11.46 15.70
CA HIS A 272 -0.30 -11.49 16.00
C HIS A 272 -0.58 -12.32 17.27
N PHE A 273 0.10 -13.44 17.45
CA PHE A 273 0.05 -14.19 18.70
C PHE A 273 0.61 -13.38 19.89
N ARG A 274 1.77 -12.73 19.77
CA ARG A 274 2.38 -11.87 20.81
C ARG A 274 1.50 -10.67 21.20
N GLN A 275 0.85 -10.04 20.23
CA GLN A 275 -0.10 -8.96 20.46
C GLN A 275 -1.33 -9.46 21.24
N LEU A 276 -1.87 -10.63 20.87
CA LEU A 276 -2.99 -11.25 21.58
C LEU A 276 -2.58 -11.64 23.01
N VAL A 277 -1.38 -12.19 23.21
CA VAL A 277 -0.80 -12.43 24.54
C VAL A 277 -0.71 -11.12 25.33
N THR A 278 -0.27 -10.03 24.70
CA THR A 278 -0.18 -8.71 25.34
C THR A 278 -1.56 -8.16 25.75
N ARG A 279 -2.60 -8.39 24.96
CA ARG A 279 -3.97 -8.01 25.31
C ARG A 279 -4.49 -8.83 26.49
N VAL A 280 -4.29 -10.14 26.46
CA VAL A 280 -4.74 -11.05 27.52
C VAL A 280 -4.00 -10.79 28.84
N LYS A 281 -2.67 -10.59 28.80
CA LYS A 281 -1.87 -10.32 30.01
C LYS A 281 -2.28 -9.01 30.71
N ARG A 282 -2.71 -8.01 29.94
CA ARG A 282 -3.20 -6.72 30.48
C ARG A 282 -4.61 -6.81 31.08
N ASN A 283 -5.38 -7.86 30.77
CA ASN A 283 -6.71 -8.06 31.32
C ASN A 283 -6.63 -8.62 32.74
N ARG A 284 -6.71 -7.72 33.73
CA ARG A 284 -6.62 -8.03 35.17
C ARG A 284 -7.73 -8.95 35.68
N ALA A 285 -8.85 -9.07 34.96
CA ALA A 285 -9.91 -10.01 35.33
C ALA A 285 -9.53 -11.47 35.00
N VAL A 286 -8.61 -11.65 34.05
CA VAL A 286 -8.19 -12.94 33.50
C VAL A 286 -6.82 -13.38 34.03
N ILE A 287 -5.85 -12.46 34.05
CA ILE A 287 -4.47 -12.69 34.53
C ILE A 287 -4.17 -11.73 35.67
N MET A 288 -3.70 -12.25 36.81
CA MET A 288 -3.32 -11.42 37.96
C MET A 288 -2.09 -10.55 37.64
N PRO A 289 -1.98 -9.33 38.19
CA PRO A 289 -0.89 -8.41 37.88
C PRO A 289 0.52 -8.97 38.10
N ASP A 290 0.71 -9.78 39.15
CA ASP A 290 1.97 -10.43 39.50
C ASP A 290 2.30 -11.64 38.60
N GLU A 291 1.30 -12.20 37.92
CA GLU A 291 1.46 -13.36 37.03
C GLU A 291 1.66 -13.00 35.55
N GLN A 292 1.60 -11.71 35.19
CA GLN A 292 1.68 -11.27 33.78
C GLN A 292 2.97 -11.75 33.08
N SER A 293 4.12 -11.57 33.73
CA SER A 293 5.42 -11.98 33.19
C SER A 293 5.53 -13.50 33.05
N LEU A 294 4.96 -14.25 33.99
CA LEU A 294 4.94 -15.70 33.95
C LEU A 294 4.04 -16.22 32.82
N PHE A 295 2.87 -15.61 32.64
CA PHE A 295 1.96 -15.94 31.55
C PHE A 295 2.59 -15.67 30.17
N GLU A 296 3.20 -14.49 29.99
CA GLU A 296 3.89 -14.13 28.76
C GLU A 296 5.05 -15.08 28.45
N SER A 297 5.92 -15.37 29.43
CA SER A 297 7.03 -16.31 29.28
C SER A 297 6.55 -17.69 28.82
N LYS A 298 5.48 -18.22 29.43
CA LYS A 298 4.90 -19.51 29.04
C LYS A 298 4.30 -19.50 27.64
N CYS A 299 3.67 -18.42 27.23
CA CYS A 299 3.15 -18.28 25.86
C CYS A 299 4.29 -18.23 24.83
N LEU A 300 5.37 -17.48 25.12
CA LEU A 300 6.55 -17.42 24.25
C LEU A 300 7.30 -18.75 24.17
N GLU A 301 7.28 -19.57 25.23
CA GLU A 301 7.85 -20.91 25.26
C GLU A 301 7.14 -21.89 24.30
N LEU A 302 5.87 -21.64 23.97
CA LEU A 302 5.12 -22.44 22.98
C LEU A 302 5.62 -22.19 21.55
N LEU A 303 6.18 -21.01 21.28
CA LEU A 303 6.75 -20.64 19.98
C LEU A 303 8.14 -21.24 19.73
N GLN A 304 8.71 -21.91 20.72
CA GLN A 304 10.02 -22.56 20.62
C GLN A 304 9.86 -24.03 20.22
N PRO A 305 10.83 -24.60 19.48
CA PRO A 305 10.88 -26.04 19.23
C PRO A 305 10.87 -26.84 20.54
N ASP A 306 10.35 -28.07 20.48
CA ASP A 306 10.43 -28.97 21.63
C ASP A 306 11.90 -29.37 21.83
N LYS A 307 12.38 -29.30 23.08
CA LYS A 307 13.72 -29.76 23.45
C LYS A 307 13.68 -31.28 23.64
N PRO A 308 14.74 -32.03 23.27
CA PRO A 308 14.77 -33.49 23.39
C PRO A 308 14.41 -34.01 24.79
N GLU A 309 14.83 -33.29 25.83
CA GLU A 309 14.58 -33.62 27.25
C GLU A 309 13.54 -32.70 27.92
N GLY A 310 12.87 -31.85 27.13
CA GLY A 310 11.92 -30.86 27.63
C GLY A 310 10.48 -31.37 27.76
N PRO A 311 9.59 -30.60 28.41
CA PRO A 311 8.17 -30.87 28.35
C PRO A 311 7.67 -30.74 26.91
N THR A 312 6.91 -31.74 26.46
CA THR A 312 6.26 -31.71 25.14
C THR A 312 5.30 -30.52 25.05
N HIS A 313 4.99 -30.10 23.82
CA HIS A 313 4.02 -29.04 23.58
C HIS A 313 2.68 -29.25 24.33
N ASP A 314 2.14 -30.47 24.36
CA ASP A 314 0.87 -30.74 25.06
C ASP A 314 1.02 -30.63 26.58
N LYS A 315 2.17 -31.04 27.14
CA LYS A 315 2.48 -30.84 28.56
C LYS A 315 2.59 -29.35 28.91
N LYS A 316 3.17 -28.53 28.02
CA LYS A 316 3.22 -27.06 28.20
C LYS A 316 1.81 -26.46 28.21
N ILE A 317 0.96 -26.84 27.26
CA ILE A 317 -0.45 -26.41 27.18
C ILE A 317 -1.23 -26.82 28.42
N ASP A 318 -1.12 -28.08 28.85
CA ASP A 318 -1.82 -28.58 30.04
C ASP A 318 -1.39 -27.84 31.31
N LYS A 319 -0.09 -27.55 31.46
CA LYS A 319 0.42 -26.71 32.56
C LYS A 319 -0.18 -25.31 32.54
N MET A 320 -0.37 -24.71 31.36
CA MET A 320 -1.04 -23.40 31.26
C MET A 320 -2.54 -23.49 31.60
N ARG A 321 -3.26 -24.53 31.15
CA ARG A 321 -4.67 -24.72 31.50
C ARG A 321 -4.89 -24.80 33.01
N ARG A 322 -4.01 -25.53 33.71
CA ARG A 322 -4.08 -25.67 35.17
C ARG A 322 -3.74 -24.37 35.91
N ARG A 323 -2.72 -23.63 35.46
CA ARG A 323 -2.27 -22.40 36.13
C ARG A 323 -3.18 -21.20 35.86
N PHE A 324 -3.75 -21.12 34.65
CA PHE A 324 -4.58 -20.02 34.20
C PHE A 324 -5.95 -20.56 33.72
N PRO A 325 -6.85 -20.96 34.64
CA PRO A 325 -8.12 -21.56 34.23
C PRO A 325 -9.02 -20.59 33.45
N LYS A 326 -8.91 -19.28 33.69
CA LYS A 326 -9.71 -18.24 33.03
C LYS A 326 -9.38 -18.01 31.55
N ILE A 327 -8.23 -18.49 31.06
CA ILE A 327 -7.87 -18.42 29.63
C ILE A 327 -8.27 -19.68 28.86
N LYS A 328 -8.99 -20.64 29.47
CA LYS A 328 -9.31 -21.93 28.85
C LYS A 328 -9.86 -21.78 27.43
N ALA A 329 -10.89 -20.97 27.23
CA ALA A 329 -11.49 -20.75 25.90
C ALA A 329 -10.50 -20.13 24.90
N TRP A 330 -9.68 -19.18 25.35
CA TRP A 330 -8.63 -18.57 24.51
C TRP A 330 -7.58 -19.61 24.11
N LEU A 331 -7.17 -20.48 25.04
CA LEU A 331 -6.17 -21.52 24.78
C LEU A 331 -6.75 -22.68 23.95
N ASP A 332 -8.01 -23.02 24.15
CA ASP A 332 -8.72 -24.03 23.36
C ASP A 332 -8.76 -23.62 21.89
N TRP A 333 -8.98 -22.34 21.59
CA TRP A 333 -8.90 -21.80 20.24
C TRP A 333 -7.49 -21.96 19.63
N TRP A 334 -6.42 -21.63 20.37
CA TRP A 334 -5.03 -21.82 19.89
C TRP A 334 -4.60 -23.28 19.74
N THR A 335 -5.34 -24.21 20.35
CA THR A 335 -5.02 -25.64 20.30
C THR A 335 -5.88 -26.41 19.29
N MET A 336 -6.78 -25.72 18.57
CA MET A 336 -7.45 -26.28 17.39
C MET A 336 -6.39 -26.72 16.37
N ALA A 337 -6.57 -27.90 15.77
CA ALA A 337 -5.52 -28.58 14.99
C ALA A 337 -4.98 -27.73 13.83
N ASP A 338 -5.87 -26.96 13.20
CA ASP A 338 -5.59 -26.04 12.10
C ASP A 338 -4.77 -24.81 12.51
N VAL A 339 -5.07 -24.21 13.66
CA VAL A 339 -4.31 -23.08 14.22
C VAL A 339 -2.97 -23.55 14.80
N LYS A 340 -2.99 -24.69 15.50
CA LYS A 340 -1.83 -25.27 16.20
C LYS A 340 -0.72 -25.68 15.23
N ALA A 341 -1.07 -26.27 14.10
CA ALA A 341 -0.12 -26.73 13.07
C ALA A 341 0.53 -25.56 12.29
N MET A 342 -0.11 -24.39 12.30
CA MET A 342 0.33 -23.22 11.55
C MET A 342 1.32 -22.34 12.36
N LEU A 343 1.16 -22.26 13.69
CA LEU A 343 1.94 -21.37 14.55
C LEU A 343 3.13 -22.04 15.26
N PHE A 344 2.95 -23.25 15.79
CA PHE A 344 3.90 -23.82 16.74
C PHE A 344 4.91 -24.76 16.06
N PRO A 345 6.23 -24.49 16.14
CA PRO A 345 7.25 -25.28 15.46
C PRO A 345 7.20 -26.77 15.79
N SER A 346 6.93 -27.14 17.03
CA SER A 346 6.83 -28.55 17.46
C SER A 346 5.65 -29.32 16.86
N ARG A 347 4.72 -28.63 16.20
CA ARG A 347 3.55 -29.21 15.52
C ARG A 347 3.57 -29.02 14.01
N ARG A 348 4.51 -28.22 13.51
CA ARG A 348 4.69 -27.97 12.10
C ARG A 348 5.69 -28.98 11.54
N LYS A 349 5.21 -30.04 10.89
CA LYS A 349 6.04 -30.88 10.03
C LYS A 349 6.19 -30.15 8.68
N MET A 350 7.08 -29.17 8.57
CA MET A 350 7.48 -28.70 7.25
C MET A 350 8.19 -29.83 6.53
N LEU A 351 7.97 -29.97 5.21
CA LEU A 351 8.62 -30.98 4.38
C LEU A 351 10.13 -30.96 4.61
N VAL A 352 10.62 -31.94 5.36
CA VAL A 352 12.04 -32.27 5.53
C VAL A 352 12.47 -32.88 4.20
N GLY A 353 12.84 -32.04 3.23
CA GLY A 353 13.19 -32.52 1.90
C GLY A 353 13.80 -31.53 0.93
N THR A 354 13.93 -30.24 1.27
CA THR A 354 14.52 -29.24 0.35
C THR A 354 15.66 -28.38 0.93
N SER A 355 16.13 -28.66 2.14
CA SER A 355 17.43 -28.19 2.65
C SER A 355 17.96 -29.12 3.72
N SER A 356 19.27 -29.41 3.68
CA SER A 356 19.98 -30.03 4.80
C SER A 356 20.20 -29.08 5.99
N ASP A 357 19.81 -27.81 5.88
CA ASP A 357 19.83 -26.86 7.00
C ASP A 357 18.44 -26.73 7.62
N GLY A 358 18.37 -27.09 8.90
CA GLY A 358 17.17 -27.07 9.75
C GLY A 358 16.69 -25.67 10.13
N ASP A 359 16.72 -24.72 9.20
CA ASP A 359 16.19 -23.38 9.41
C ASP A 359 14.74 -23.27 8.91
N ASP A 360 13.88 -22.68 9.75
CA ASP A 360 12.45 -22.47 9.52
C ASP A 360 12.34 -21.34 8.47
N ARG A 361 12.56 -21.67 7.17
CA ARG A 361 12.75 -20.76 6.02
C ARG A 361 11.77 -19.59 5.88
N LEU A 362 10.64 -19.63 6.57
CA LEU A 362 9.64 -18.57 6.56
C LEU A 362 9.87 -17.61 7.73
N PRO A 363 9.94 -16.29 7.50
CA PRO A 363 10.13 -15.31 8.54
C PRO A 363 9.03 -15.47 9.59
N SER A 364 9.46 -15.40 10.84
CA SER A 364 8.58 -15.59 11.99
C SER A 364 7.93 -14.29 12.46
N THR A 365 8.31 -13.16 11.87
CA THR A 365 7.95 -11.80 12.31
C THR A 365 7.24 -11.04 11.19
N THR A 366 6.22 -10.25 11.54
CA THR A 366 5.50 -9.35 10.62
C THR A 366 5.91 -7.90 10.81
N ASN A 367 7.19 -7.62 11.13
CA ASN A 367 7.73 -6.26 10.97
C ASN A 367 7.37 -5.71 9.57
N ALA A 368 7.27 -6.60 8.59
CA ALA A 368 6.61 -6.46 7.30
C ALA A 368 5.26 -5.75 7.31
N GLN A 369 4.22 -6.37 7.86
CA GLN A 369 2.84 -5.93 7.75
C GLN A 369 2.53 -4.82 8.72
N GLU A 370 3.09 -4.83 9.93
CA GLU A 370 2.99 -3.68 10.83
C GLU A 370 3.65 -2.45 10.21
N SER A 371 4.79 -2.62 9.52
CA SER A 371 5.40 -1.56 8.70
C SER A 371 4.48 -1.16 7.56
N MET A 372 3.94 -2.09 6.76
CA MET A 372 3.05 -1.76 5.64
C MET A 372 1.76 -1.04 6.08
N HIS A 373 1.09 -1.51 7.13
CA HIS A 373 -0.04 -0.83 7.73
C HIS A 373 0.34 0.57 8.22
N ARG A 374 1.48 0.72 8.90
CA ARG A 374 2.00 2.02 9.32
C ARG A 374 2.29 2.94 8.14
N VAL A 375 2.88 2.42 7.06
CA VAL A 375 3.17 3.16 5.84
C VAL A 375 1.87 3.66 5.19
N TYR A 376 0.84 2.82 5.12
CA TYR A 376 -0.50 3.24 4.67
C TYR A 376 -1.10 4.36 5.54
N TYR A 377 -0.93 4.30 6.86
CA TYR A 377 -1.33 5.39 7.76
C TYR A 377 -0.52 6.67 7.59
N MET A 378 0.74 6.59 7.14
CA MET A 378 1.59 7.77 6.97
C MET A 378 1.20 8.61 5.75
N PHE A 379 0.85 7.99 4.61
CA PHE A 379 0.53 8.74 3.38
C PHE A 379 -0.98 8.90 3.10
N SER A 380 -1.83 8.25 3.89
CA SER A 380 -3.28 8.32 3.73
C SER A 380 -3.96 8.66 5.04
N THR A 381 -5.01 9.49 4.98
CA THR A 381 -5.96 9.74 6.08
C THR A 381 -7.12 8.73 6.07
N GLY A 382 -7.03 7.69 5.25
CA GLY A 382 -8.00 6.60 5.18
C GLY A 382 -9.29 6.99 4.47
N LYS A 383 -10.25 6.06 4.52
CA LYS A 383 -11.60 6.18 3.94
C LYS A 383 -11.59 6.75 2.52
N LYS A 384 -10.66 6.29 1.68
CA LYS A 384 -10.54 6.75 0.30
C LYS A 384 -11.64 6.16 -0.57
N THR A 385 -12.11 6.93 -1.54
CA THR A 385 -12.85 6.36 -2.68
C THR A 385 -11.96 5.35 -3.41
N MET A 386 -12.53 4.42 -4.17
CA MET A 386 -11.71 3.46 -4.92
C MET A 386 -10.69 4.18 -5.81
N LEU A 387 -11.14 5.19 -6.54
CA LEU A 387 -10.30 6.01 -7.42
C LEU A 387 -9.15 6.68 -6.65
N GLY A 388 -9.47 7.44 -5.59
CA GLY A 388 -8.45 8.14 -4.81
C GLY A 388 -7.51 7.20 -4.06
N GLY A 389 -8.00 6.01 -3.69
CA GLY A 389 -7.17 4.98 -3.05
C GLY A 389 -6.22 4.31 -4.02
N PHE A 390 -6.68 3.94 -5.23
CA PHE A 390 -5.81 3.37 -6.27
C PHE A 390 -4.75 4.34 -6.73
N SER A 391 -5.10 5.62 -6.97
CA SER A 391 -4.11 6.66 -7.28
C SER A 391 -2.99 6.74 -6.23
N LYS A 392 -3.35 6.71 -4.93
CA LYS A 392 -2.37 6.73 -3.84
C LYS A 392 -1.53 5.47 -3.76
N LEU A 393 -2.14 4.29 -3.92
CA LEU A 393 -1.41 3.02 -3.91
C LEU A 393 -0.45 2.92 -5.09
N PHE A 394 -0.86 3.41 -6.26
CA PHE A 394 0.01 3.47 -7.44
C PHE A 394 1.20 4.41 -7.22
N ALA A 395 0.95 5.63 -6.72
CA ALA A 395 2.02 6.57 -6.39
C ALA A 395 3.00 6.00 -5.35
N PHE A 396 2.49 5.26 -4.36
CA PHE A 396 3.32 4.58 -3.36
C PHE A 396 4.21 3.50 -4.00
N VAL A 397 3.67 2.64 -4.86
CA VAL A 397 4.47 1.63 -5.56
C VAL A 397 5.51 2.28 -6.49
N LYS A 398 5.16 3.36 -7.18
CA LYS A 398 6.11 4.13 -8.00
C LYS A 398 7.23 4.76 -7.19
N ALA A 399 6.97 5.18 -5.95
CA ALA A 399 8.02 5.65 -5.04
C ALA A 399 9.00 4.53 -4.70
N LEU A 400 8.52 3.33 -4.37
CA LEU A 400 9.37 2.16 -4.09
C LEU A 400 10.17 1.72 -5.33
N GLU A 401 9.57 1.74 -6.51
CA GLU A 401 10.25 1.46 -7.79
C GLU A 401 11.36 2.50 -8.05
N PHE A 402 11.10 3.77 -7.76
CA PHE A 402 12.09 4.82 -7.88
C PHE A 402 13.24 4.65 -6.88
N ASP A 403 12.94 4.30 -5.63
CA ASP A 403 13.93 3.98 -4.62
C ASP A 403 14.80 2.82 -5.08
N TYR A 404 14.21 1.72 -5.54
CA TYR A 404 14.95 0.62 -6.15
C TYR A 404 15.89 1.08 -7.27
N SER A 405 15.41 1.92 -8.19
CA SER A 405 16.23 2.46 -9.26
C SER A 405 17.42 3.31 -8.78
N LEU A 406 17.27 4.00 -7.65
CA LEU A 406 18.33 4.80 -7.04
C LEU A 406 19.38 3.91 -6.38
N THR A 407 18.95 2.89 -5.64
CA THR A 407 19.86 1.92 -5.03
C THR A 407 20.67 1.16 -6.07
N MET A 408 20.04 0.73 -7.17
CA MET A 408 20.75 0.09 -8.29
C MET A 408 21.76 1.02 -8.99
N ARG A 409 21.63 2.35 -8.82
CA ARG A 409 22.58 3.36 -9.29
C ARG A 409 23.63 3.73 -8.23
N GLY A 410 23.67 3.04 -7.10
CA GLY A 410 24.61 3.27 -6.00
C GLY A 410 24.25 4.45 -5.09
N VAL A 411 23.02 4.96 -5.15
CA VAL A 411 22.54 6.01 -4.25
C VAL A 411 21.96 5.36 -2.99
N PRO A 412 22.48 5.66 -1.78
CA PRO A 412 21.92 5.16 -0.54
C PRO A 412 20.56 5.82 -0.25
N ILE A 413 19.65 5.07 0.38
CA ILE A 413 18.25 5.47 0.66
C ILE A 413 17.97 5.36 2.15
#